data_AF-A0A1F4HMK2-F1
#
_entry.id   AF-A0A1F4HMK2-F1
#
_cell.length_a   1.000
_cell.length_b   1.000
_cell.length_c   1.000
_cell.angle_alpha   90.00
_cell.angle_beta   90.00
_cell.angle_gamma   90.00
#
_symmetry.space_group_name_H-M   'P 1'
#
loop_
_entity.id
_entity.type
_entity.pdbx_description
1 polymer ?
#
loop_
_entity_poly.entity_id
_entity_poly.type
_entity_poly.pdbx_seq_one_letter_code
_entity_poly.pdbx_strand_id
1 'polypeptide(L)' 'PSGSPVRQLAAATLRQASRTLARLARQLAVRRRGSSARRAVELEFYAEAGAPEGALYLDGELVGYLPGVTRL' A
#
# COMPACT_ATOMS: atom_id res chain seq x y z
N PRO A 1 -19.91 41.73 9.67
CA PRO A 1 -18.65 40.95 9.76
C PRO A 1 -17.52 41.62 8.93
N SER A 2 -16.83 42.59 9.51
CA SER A 2 -15.77 43.36 8.84
C SER A 2 -14.43 43.09 9.51
N GLY A 3 -13.89 41.88 9.30
CA GLY A 3 -12.51 41.60 9.68
C GLY A 3 -11.57 42.44 8.80
N SER A 4 -10.53 43.04 9.39
CA SER A 4 -9.51 43.82 8.67
C SER A 4 -9.08 43.11 7.37
N PRO A 5 -8.94 43.83 6.24
CA PRO A 5 -8.58 43.24 4.94
C PRO A 5 -7.27 42.45 5.00
N VAL A 6 -6.33 42.87 5.86
CA VAL A 6 -5.07 42.16 6.12
C VAL A 6 -5.33 40.78 6.73
N ARG A 7 -6.25 40.69 7.69
CA ARG A 7 -6.62 39.41 8.32
C ARG A 7 -7.33 38.48 7.34
N GLN A 8 -8.16 39.02 6.45
CA GLN A 8 -8.83 38.23 5.42
C GLN A 8 -7.83 37.67 4.40
N LEU A 9 -6.87 38.49 3.97
CA LEU A 9 -5.79 38.08 3.09
C LEU A 9 -4.93 36.98 3.73
N ALA A 10 -4.48 37.18 4.97
CA ALA A 10 -3.72 36.19 5.72
C ALA A 10 -4.49 34.86 5.88
N ALA A 11 -5.80 34.92 6.14
CA ALA A 11 -6.61 33.73 6.23
C ALA A 11 -6.76 33.03 4.86
N ALA A 12 -6.84 33.78 3.76
CA ALA A 12 -6.91 33.24 2.41
C ALA A 12 -5.59 32.55 2.01
N THR A 13 -4.45 33.17 2.29
CA THR A 13 -3.13 32.58 2.01
C THR A 13 -2.90 31.31 2.81
N LEU A 14 -3.21 31.31 4.10
CA LEU A 14 -3.12 30.11 4.94
C LEU A 14 -4.01 28.98 4.43
N ARG A 15 -5.28 29.27 4.10
CA ARG A 15 -6.19 28.26 3.53
C ARG A 15 -5.65 27.69 2.21
N GLN A 16 -5.05 28.53 1.37
CA GLN A 16 -4.46 28.08 0.11
C GLN A 16 -3.25 27.19 0.35
N ALA A 17 -2.35 27.56 1.28
CA ALA A 17 -1.21 26.74 1.68
C ALA A 17 -1.63 25.39 2.29
N SER A 18 -2.66 25.36 3.13
CA SER A 18 -3.19 24.09 3.67
C SER A 18 -3.73 23.18 2.57
N ARG A 19 -4.42 23.75 1.57
CA ARG A 19 -4.95 22.98 0.43
C ARG A 19 -3.85 22.41 -0.44
N THR A 20 -2.77 23.15 -0.70
CA THR A 20 -1.63 22.65 -1.49
C THR A 20 -0.90 21.52 -0.75
N LEU A 21 -0.63 21.70 0.55
CA LEU A 21 -0.03 20.65 1.39
C LEU A 21 -0.89 19.38 1.44
N ALA A 22 -2.22 19.52 1.61
CA ALA A 22 -3.13 18.37 1.61
C ALA A 22 -3.13 17.62 0.26
N ARG A 23 -2.99 18.34 -0.87
CA ARG A 23 -2.86 17.71 -2.19
C ARG A 23 -1.56 16.91 -2.31
N LEU A 24 -0.43 17.49 -1.89
CA LEU A 24 0.87 16.81 -1.90
C LEU A 24 0.88 15.57 -1.00
N ALA A 25 0.33 15.68 0.22
CA ALA A 25 0.22 14.55 1.14
C ALA A 25 -0.59 13.39 0.55
N ARG A 26 -1.70 13.69 -0.15
CA ARG A 26 -2.49 12.66 -0.86
C ARG A 26 -1.70 12.02 -2.00
N GLN A 27 -0.96 12.79 -2.79
CA GLN A 27 -0.13 12.25 -3.88
C GLN A 27 0.95 11.29 -3.34
N LEU A 28 1.61 11.66 -2.24
CA LEU A 28 2.60 10.80 -1.58
C LEU A 28 1.95 9.54 -0.98
N ALA A 29 0.77 9.66 -0.37
CA ALA A 29 0.04 8.52 0.18
C ALA A 29 -0.39 7.52 -0.91
N VAL A 30 -0.84 8.01 -2.09
CA VAL A 30 -1.17 7.16 -3.24
C VAL A 30 0.07 6.41 -3.74
N ARG A 31 1.22 7.09 -3.88
CA ARG A 31 2.49 6.45 -4.26
C ARG A 31 2.93 5.37 -3.27
N ARG A 32 2.79 5.62 -1.97
CA ARG A 32 3.10 4.64 -0.92
C ARG A 32 2.20 3.40 -0.99
N ARG A 33 0.89 3.58 -1.26
CA ARG A 33 -0.03 2.44 -1.45
C ARG A 33 0.34 1.60 -2.69
N GLY A 34 0.68 2.24 -3.80
CA GLY A 34 1.14 1.53 -5.01
C GLY A 34 2.44 0.74 -4.78
N SER A 35 3.38 1.29 -4.00
CA SER A 35 4.60 0.57 -3.60
C SER A 35 4.31 -0.58 -2.63
N SER A 36 3.31 -0.46 -1.75
CA SER A 36 2.90 -1.53 -0.84
C SER A 36 2.21 -2.67 -1.58
N ALA A 37 1.36 -2.37 -2.56
CA ALA A 37 0.72 -3.36 -3.42
C ALA A 37 1.75 -4.16 -4.25
N ARG A 38 2.92 -3.57 -4.54
CA ARG A 38 4.04 -4.28 -5.19
C ARG A 38 4.90 -5.08 -4.20
N ARG A 39 4.75 -4.89 -2.89
CA ARG A 39 5.67 -5.43 -1.87
C ARG A 39 5.19 -6.70 -1.17
N ALA A 40 3.99 -7.20 -1.43
CA ALA A 40 3.52 -8.43 -0.77
C ALA A 40 2.90 -9.40 -1.78
N VAL A 41 3.74 -9.99 -2.62
CA VAL A 41 3.59 -11.42 -2.89
C VAL A 41 4.42 -12.09 -1.80
N GLU A 42 3.86 -12.18 -0.59
CA GLU A 42 4.47 -12.97 0.48
C GLU A 42 4.22 -14.43 0.11
N LEU A 43 5.24 -15.08 -0.44
CA LEU A 43 5.26 -16.52 -0.58
C LEU A 43 5.46 -17.10 0.82
N GLU A 44 4.39 -17.55 1.46
CA GLU A 44 4.49 -18.36 2.67
C GLU A 44 5.02 -19.75 2.32
N PHE A 45 6.23 -20.06 2.77
CA PHE A 45 6.82 -21.39 2.63
C PHE A 45 6.28 -22.29 3.75
N TYR A 46 5.23 -23.05 3.44
CA TYR A 46 4.71 -24.09 4.32
C TYR A 46 5.63 -25.32 4.26
N ALA A 47 6.61 -25.36 5.16
CA ALA A 47 7.51 -26.50 5.37
C ALA A 47 6.93 -27.50 6.37
N GLU A 48 5.63 -27.77 6.33
CA GLU A 48 5.05 -28.81 7.18
C GLU A 48 5.37 -30.17 6.55
N ALA A 49 5.98 -31.08 7.32
CA ALA A 49 6.52 -32.36 6.85
C ALA A 49 5.47 -33.37 6.33
N GLY A 50 4.26 -32.92 6.02
CA GLY A 50 3.18 -33.68 5.41
C GLY A 50 2.47 -32.96 4.25
N ALA A 51 2.91 -31.75 3.86
CA ALA A 51 2.42 -31.10 2.66
C ALA A 51 2.92 -31.88 1.42
N PRO A 52 2.05 -32.20 0.44
CA PRO A 52 2.48 -32.85 -0.79
C PRO A 52 3.61 -32.04 -1.43
N GLU A 53 4.76 -32.69 -1.70
CA GLU A 53 5.94 -32.03 -2.25
C GLU A 53 5.57 -31.24 -3.52
N GLY A 54 5.95 -29.96 -3.56
CA GLY A 54 5.67 -29.08 -4.68
C GLY A 54 4.25 -28.49 -4.75
N ALA A 55 3.37 -28.72 -3.77
CA ALA A 55 2.07 -28.05 -3.70
C ALA A 55 2.22 -26.54 -3.44
N LEU A 56 1.55 -25.72 -4.26
CA LEU A 56 1.50 -24.27 -4.12
C LEU A 56 0.17 -23.85 -3.51
N TYR A 57 0.24 -23.10 -2.42
CA TYR A 57 -0.92 -22.52 -1.76
C TYR A 57 -0.94 -21.00 -1.93
N LEU A 58 -2.13 -20.45 -2.15
CA LEU A 58 -2.41 -19.01 -2.07
C LEU A 58 -3.57 -18.83 -1.08
N ASP A 59 -3.38 -18.01 -0.05
CA ASP A 59 -4.36 -17.80 1.03
C ASP A 59 -4.84 -19.10 1.70
N GLY A 60 -3.99 -20.14 1.74
CA GLY A 60 -4.32 -21.46 2.30
C GLY A 60 -5.08 -22.40 1.34
N GLU A 61 -5.39 -21.97 0.12
CA GLU A 61 -6.02 -22.81 -0.90
C GLU A 61 -4.98 -23.40 -1.87
N LEU A 62 -5.12 -24.69 -2.21
CA LEU A 62 -4.25 -25.37 -3.19
C LEU A 62 -4.54 -24.83 -4.59
N VAL A 63 -3.57 -24.14 -5.19
CA VAL A 63 -3.71 -23.56 -6.53
C VAL A 63 -2.96 -24.32 -7.61
N GLY A 64 -2.06 -25.23 -7.25
CA GLY A 64 -1.37 -26.09 -8.21
C GLY A 64 -0.11 -26.74 -7.67
N TYR A 65 0.66 -27.34 -8.58
CA TYR A 65 1.94 -27.98 -8.27
C TYR A 65 3.06 -27.32 -9.08
N LEU A 66 4.21 -27.09 -8.44
CA LEU A 66 5.41 -26.55 -9.09
C LEU A 66 6.14 -27.68 -9.85
N PRO A 67 6.30 -27.57 -11.18
CA PRO A 67 6.99 -28.60 -11.96
C PRO A 67 8.48 -28.64 -11.58
N GLY A 68 9.01 -29.85 -11.37
CA GLY A 68 10.44 -30.07 -11.10
C GLY A 68 10.85 -30.02 -9.62
N VAL A 69 9.92 -29.83 -8.69
CA VAL A 69 10.17 -29.97 -7.24
C VAL A 69 9.90 -31.43 -6.85
N THR A 70 10.97 -32.17 -6.58
CA THR A 70 10.91 -33.61 -6.19
C THR A 70 11.43 -33.88 -4.79
N ARG A 71 11.79 -32.81 -4.05
CA ARG A 71 12.16 -32.83 -2.64
C ARG A 71 12.26 -31.39 -2.12
N LEU A 72 11.79 -31.13 -0.90
CA LEU A 72 12.03 -29.90 -0.15
C LEU A 72 12.95 -30.16 1.05
#